data_AF-A0AAN9VCI6-F1
#
_entry.id   AF-A0AAN9VCI6-F1
#
_cell.length_a   1.000
_cell.length_b   1.000
_cell.length_c   1.000
_cell.angle_alpha   90.00
_cell.angle_beta   90.00
_cell.angle_gamma   90.00
#
_symmetry.space_group_name_H-M   'P 1'
#
loop_
_entity.id
_entity.type
_entity.pdbx_description
1 polymer ?
#
loop_
_entity_poly.entity_id
_entity_poly.type
_entity_poly.pdbx_seq_one_letter_code
_entity_poly.pdbx_strand_id
1 'polypeptide(L)'
;MLKTPKIQIMDWPRGKSFSQRQLNSQKMSEPRMSTAICHLLLAGSSAWTCRTLHNAGQIQWAYGTLGLYFAKSVVGILRYGNRYGYEIASLYNFVEMWSIAIGIPFIASDLYFLLHYSYSLSIFHAFLGFVLVAGIVIGTHYMILSYLSLILIGSLLSVVVVGFLNENYWAMAGALSYSVNLYGIKHHGTIGRVPSVDLYTVGLCFFNYFIYKALTDVSIF
;
A
#
# COMPACT_ATOMS: atom_id res chain seq x y z
N MET A 1 -23.75 -32.32 17.57
CA MET A 1 -22.35 -32.24 17.11
C MET A 1 -22.17 -30.98 16.27
N LEU A 2 -21.59 -29.92 16.84
CA LEU A 2 -21.27 -28.68 16.13
C LEU A 2 -19.97 -28.89 15.34
N LYS A 3 -20.04 -28.82 14.00
CA LYS A 3 -18.85 -28.82 13.15
C LYS A 3 -18.13 -27.49 13.36
N THR A 4 -16.94 -27.53 13.95
CA THR A 4 -16.04 -26.38 14.00
C THR A 4 -15.67 -25.98 12.56
N PRO A 5 -15.74 -24.69 12.21
CA PRO A 5 -15.30 -24.24 10.89
C PRO A 5 -13.81 -24.52 10.74
N LYS A 6 -13.43 -25.26 9.68
CA LYS A 6 -12.04 -25.41 9.30
C LYS A 6 -11.51 -24.03 8.90
N ILE A 7 -10.69 -23.44 9.75
CA ILE A 7 -9.86 -22.30 9.40
C ILE A 7 -8.95 -22.79 8.26
N GLN A 8 -9.24 -22.39 7.03
CA GLN A 8 -8.32 -22.56 5.91
C GLN A 8 -7.11 -21.67 6.21
N ILE A 9 -6.06 -22.27 6.76
CA ILE A 9 -4.74 -21.65 6.81
C ILE A 9 -4.35 -21.38 5.37
N MET A 10 -4.13 -20.10 5.05
CA MET A 10 -3.80 -19.63 3.71
C MET A 10 -2.52 -20.30 3.24
N ASP A 11 -2.65 -21.34 2.40
CA ASP A 11 -1.51 -21.95 1.72
C ASP A 11 -0.98 -20.95 0.70
N TRP A 12 -0.02 -20.12 1.13
CA TRP A 12 0.76 -19.30 0.20
C TRP A 12 1.44 -20.23 -0.81
N PRO A 13 1.49 -19.90 -2.11
CA PRO A 13 1.82 -20.88 -3.14
C PRO A 13 3.22 -21.44 -2.93
N ARG A 14 3.31 -22.68 -2.42
CA ARG A 14 4.56 -23.43 -2.27
C ARG A 14 5.22 -23.53 -3.65
N GLY A 15 6.51 -23.22 -3.68
CA GLY A 15 7.30 -23.00 -4.89
C GLY A 15 7.15 -24.11 -5.93
N LYS A 16 6.31 -23.88 -6.94
CA LYS A 16 6.71 -24.26 -8.30
C LYS A 16 7.90 -23.35 -8.64
N SER A 17 8.99 -23.92 -9.14
CA SER A 17 10.20 -23.17 -9.47
C SER A 17 9.82 -21.91 -10.26
N PHE A 18 10.40 -20.77 -9.89
CA PHE A 18 10.14 -19.48 -10.50
C PHE A 18 10.18 -19.55 -12.05
N SER A 19 11.05 -20.44 -12.58
CA SER A 19 11.19 -20.75 -14.01
C SER A 19 9.93 -21.34 -14.68
N GLN A 20 9.19 -22.25 -14.03
CA GLN A 20 8.01 -22.90 -14.62
C GLN A 20 6.77 -22.01 -14.61
N ARG A 21 6.72 -21.01 -13.73
CA ARG A 21 5.71 -19.93 -13.81
C ARG A 21 6.06 -18.92 -14.89
N GLN A 22 7.34 -18.55 -15.03
CA GLN A 22 7.79 -17.66 -16.09
C GLN A 22 7.53 -18.25 -17.49
N LEU A 23 7.79 -19.54 -17.69
CA LEU A 23 7.51 -20.20 -18.98
C LEU A 23 6.01 -20.25 -19.33
N ASN A 24 5.13 -20.46 -18.35
CA ASN A 24 3.69 -20.47 -18.59
C ASN A 24 3.09 -19.05 -18.66
N SER A 25 3.73 -18.04 -18.05
CA SER A 25 3.34 -16.62 -18.18
C SER A 25 3.94 -15.93 -19.41
N GLN A 26 4.93 -16.54 -20.06
CA GLN A 26 5.54 -16.07 -21.32
C GLN A 26 4.64 -16.25 -22.54
N LYS A 27 3.48 -16.90 -22.39
CA LYS A 27 2.39 -16.80 -23.35
C LYS A 27 1.90 -15.34 -23.31
N MET A 28 2.45 -14.50 -24.19
CA MET A 28 2.30 -13.04 -24.25
C MET A 28 1.02 -12.59 -23.57
N SER A 29 1.13 -12.08 -22.34
CA SER A 29 -0.02 -11.51 -21.65
C SER A 29 -0.46 -10.30 -22.47
N GLU A 30 -1.64 -10.38 -23.07
CA GLU A 30 -2.20 -9.27 -23.81
C GLU A 30 -2.21 -8.00 -22.92
N PRO A 31 -1.90 -6.83 -23.48
CA PRO A 31 -1.96 -5.58 -22.74
C PRO A 31 -3.32 -5.43 -22.04
N ARG A 32 -3.27 -5.14 -20.73
CA ARG A 32 -4.47 -4.92 -19.92
C ARG A 32 -4.67 -3.42 -19.77
N MET A 33 -5.31 -2.82 -20.78
CA MET A 33 -5.52 -1.37 -20.83
C MET A 33 -6.33 -0.86 -19.64
N SER A 34 -7.29 -1.63 -19.11
CA SER A 34 -8.03 -1.24 -17.89
C SER A 34 -7.08 -1.05 -16.69
N THR A 35 -6.20 -2.01 -16.45
CA THR A 35 -5.21 -1.96 -15.37
C THR A 35 -4.23 -0.79 -15.56
N ALA A 36 -3.80 -0.53 -16.80
CA ALA A 36 -2.95 0.62 -17.12
C ALA A 36 -3.65 1.95 -16.81
N ILE A 37 -4.94 2.08 -17.14
CA ILE A 37 -5.75 3.26 -16.81
C ILE A 37 -5.89 3.42 -15.29
N CYS A 38 -6.13 2.34 -14.54
CA CYS A 38 -6.17 2.40 -13.08
C CYS A 38 -4.84 2.94 -12.50
N HIS A 39 -3.70 2.50 -13.03
CA HIS A 39 -2.40 3.05 -12.64
C HIS A 39 -2.23 4.51 -13.06
N LEU A 40 -2.73 4.92 -14.23
CA LEU A 40 -2.74 6.33 -14.62
C LEU A 40 -3.52 7.19 -13.61
N LEU A 41 -4.68 6.72 -13.14
CA LEU A 41 -5.47 7.39 -12.11
C LEU A 41 -4.70 7.47 -10.77
N LEU A 42 -4.03 6.39 -10.37
CA LEU A 42 -3.23 6.39 -9.14
C LEU A 42 -2.04 7.35 -9.26
N ALA A 43 -1.32 7.36 -10.39
CA ALA A 43 -0.25 8.32 -10.64
C ALA A 43 -0.75 9.77 -10.56
N GLY A 44 -1.89 10.06 -11.22
CA GLY A 44 -2.51 11.38 -11.18
C GLY A 44 -2.92 11.80 -9.78
N SER A 45 -3.59 10.92 -9.03
CA SER A 45 -4.01 11.21 -7.64
C SER A 45 -2.80 11.40 -6.72
N SER A 46 -1.77 10.56 -6.81
CA SER A 46 -0.54 10.70 -6.01
C SER A 46 0.18 12.01 -6.32
N ALA A 47 0.32 12.38 -7.60
CA ALA A 47 0.96 13.62 -8.00
C ALA A 47 0.15 14.86 -7.53
N TRP A 48 -1.17 14.82 -7.68
CA TRP A 48 -2.06 15.87 -7.18
C TRP A 48 -1.97 16.02 -5.66
N THR A 49 -2.01 14.91 -4.92
CA THR A 49 -1.87 14.94 -3.45
C THR A 49 -0.50 15.49 -3.04
N CYS A 50 0.60 15.03 -3.64
CA CYS A 50 1.94 15.58 -3.39
C CYS A 50 1.99 17.09 -3.61
N ARG A 51 1.48 17.57 -4.75
CA ARG A 51 1.45 19.00 -5.06
C ARG A 51 0.65 19.80 -4.03
N THR A 52 -0.44 19.24 -3.54
CA THR A 52 -1.34 19.96 -2.62
C THR A 52 -0.78 19.98 -1.19
N LEU A 53 -0.13 18.89 -0.75
CA LEU A 53 0.57 18.83 0.54
C LEU A 53 1.81 19.74 0.59
N HIS A 54 2.41 20.08 -0.57
CA HIS A 54 3.55 21.00 -0.62
C HIS A 54 3.26 22.34 0.06
N ASN A 55 2.03 22.80 -0.04
CA ASN A 55 1.62 24.06 0.56
C ASN A 55 1.25 23.94 2.05
N ALA A 56 1.13 22.71 2.59
CA ALA A 56 0.62 22.42 3.93
C ALA A 56 1.72 22.20 5.00
N GLY A 57 3.01 22.34 4.65
CA GLY A 57 4.11 22.34 5.63
C GLY A 57 4.88 21.02 5.76
N GLN A 58 5.41 20.76 6.96
CA GLN A 58 6.44 19.74 7.28
C GLN A 58 5.91 18.29 7.28
N ILE A 59 5.47 17.80 6.12
CA ILE A 59 4.89 16.46 5.94
C ILE A 59 5.89 15.59 5.16
N GLN A 60 7.02 15.25 5.78
CA GLN A 60 8.14 14.65 5.06
C GLN A 60 7.89 13.19 4.68
N TRP A 61 7.24 12.42 5.56
CA TRP A 61 7.11 10.98 5.37
C TRP A 61 6.01 10.63 4.35
N ALA A 62 4.94 11.41 4.27
CA ALA A 62 3.86 11.20 3.32
C ALA A 62 4.34 11.38 1.88
N TYR A 63 5.31 12.27 1.61
CA TYR A 63 5.95 12.34 0.29
C TYR A 63 6.63 11.03 -0.09
N GLY A 64 7.25 10.33 0.87
CA GLY A 64 7.80 9.00 0.65
C GLY A 64 6.74 8.01 0.20
N THR A 65 5.62 7.95 0.92
CA THR A 65 4.48 7.06 0.57
C THR A 65 3.88 7.41 -0.79
N LEU A 66 3.57 8.67 -1.03
CA LEU A 66 2.94 9.14 -2.26
C LEU A 66 3.88 9.02 -3.47
N GLY A 67 5.17 9.31 -3.27
CA GLY A 67 6.22 9.13 -4.26
C GLY A 67 6.36 7.66 -4.67
N LEU A 68 6.29 6.73 -3.71
CA LEU A 68 6.29 5.30 -4.03
C LEU A 68 5.01 4.87 -4.76
N TYR A 69 3.83 5.39 -4.42
CA TYR A 69 2.61 5.09 -5.19
C TYR A 69 2.66 5.65 -6.61
N PHE A 70 3.26 6.83 -6.79
CA PHE A 70 3.53 7.40 -8.09
C PHE A 70 4.49 6.49 -8.89
N ALA A 71 5.64 6.13 -8.31
CA ALA A 71 6.61 5.24 -8.94
C ALA A 71 6.01 3.87 -9.28
N LYS A 72 5.28 3.25 -8.34
CA LYS A 72 4.53 2.01 -8.56
C LYS A 72 3.58 2.14 -9.75
N SER A 73 2.88 3.26 -9.85
CA SER A 73 1.93 3.52 -10.92
C SER A 73 2.59 3.69 -12.27
N VAL A 74 3.70 4.42 -12.35
CA VAL A 74 4.50 4.52 -13.59
C VAL A 74 4.96 3.14 -14.06
N VAL A 75 5.53 2.35 -13.14
CA VAL A 75 5.95 0.97 -13.45
C VAL A 75 4.75 0.09 -13.84
N GLY A 76 3.59 0.31 -13.22
CA GLY A 76 2.33 -0.37 -13.54
C GLY A 76 1.82 -0.04 -14.95
N ILE A 77 1.84 1.24 -15.36
CA ILE A 77 1.48 1.65 -16.72
C ILE A 77 2.37 0.93 -17.74
N LEU A 78 3.69 0.89 -17.51
CA LEU A 78 4.62 0.20 -18.39
C LEU A 78 4.37 -1.32 -18.42
N ARG A 79 4.11 -1.93 -17.25
CA ARG A 79 3.85 -3.37 -17.12
C ARG A 79 2.55 -3.81 -17.80
N TYR A 80 1.47 -3.04 -17.69
CA TYR A 80 0.16 -3.46 -18.17
C TYR A 80 -0.23 -2.85 -19.52
N GLY A 81 0.38 -1.74 -19.92
CA GLY A 81 0.14 -1.07 -21.20
C GLY A 81 1.01 -1.56 -22.36
N ASN A 82 2.09 -2.32 -22.08
CA ASN A 82 3.03 -2.80 -23.11
C ASN A 82 3.01 -4.33 -23.24
N ARG A 83 3.20 -4.83 -24.46
CA ARG A 83 3.35 -6.26 -24.79
C ARG A 83 4.57 -6.91 -24.10
N TYR A 84 5.61 -6.13 -23.78
CA TYR A 84 6.82 -6.60 -23.08
C TYR A 84 6.76 -6.41 -21.55
N GLY A 85 5.59 -6.11 -20.99
CA GLY A 85 5.44 -5.79 -19.58
C GLY A 85 5.87 -6.89 -18.60
N TYR A 86 5.99 -8.14 -19.06
CA TYR A 86 6.49 -9.25 -18.25
C TYR A 86 7.94 -9.04 -17.78
N GLU A 87 8.77 -8.32 -18.55
CA GLU A 87 10.17 -8.02 -18.18
C GLU A 87 10.24 -7.07 -16.97
N ILE A 88 9.19 -6.27 -16.80
CA ILE A 88 9.05 -5.27 -15.74
C ILE A 88 8.35 -5.86 -14.51
N ALA A 89 7.88 -7.12 -14.56
CA ALA A 89 7.13 -7.73 -13.47
C ALA A 89 7.91 -7.79 -12.15
N SER A 90 9.23 -8.06 -12.21
CA SER A 90 10.10 -8.08 -11.03
C SER A 90 10.18 -6.70 -10.38
N LEU A 91 10.43 -5.66 -11.19
CA LEU A 91 10.49 -4.27 -10.72
C LEU A 91 9.15 -3.82 -10.14
N TYR A 92 8.03 -4.14 -10.79
CA TYR A 92 6.70 -3.82 -10.27
C TYR A 92 6.47 -4.45 -8.90
N ASN A 93 6.76 -5.75 -8.75
CA ASN A 93 6.56 -6.45 -7.49
C ASN A 93 7.48 -5.87 -6.40
N PHE A 94 8.71 -5.50 -6.75
CA PHE A 94 9.65 -4.85 -5.84
C PHE A 94 9.09 -3.50 -5.34
N VAL A 95 8.71 -2.60 -6.24
CA VAL A 95 8.15 -1.28 -5.87
C VAL A 95 6.84 -1.44 -5.10
N GLU A 96 6.00 -2.42 -5.47
CA GLU A 96 4.78 -2.72 -4.74
C GLU A 96 5.06 -3.14 -3.29
N MET A 97 6.04 -4.02 -3.05
CA MET A 97 6.43 -4.43 -1.70
C MET A 97 6.88 -3.23 -0.86
N TRP A 98 7.71 -2.35 -1.42
CA TRP A 98 8.14 -1.13 -0.74
C TRP A 98 6.94 -0.23 -0.40
N SER A 99 6.04 -0.02 -1.37
CA SER A 99 4.86 0.83 -1.18
C SER A 99 3.94 0.35 -0.06
N ILE A 100 3.90 -0.97 0.19
CA ILE A 100 3.13 -1.55 1.29
C ILE A 100 3.87 -1.42 2.61
N ALA A 101 5.17 -1.71 2.61
CA ALA A 101 6.01 -1.68 3.81
C ALA A 101 6.04 -0.29 4.45
N ILE A 102 6.21 0.78 3.66
CA ILE A 102 6.31 2.15 4.20
C ILE A 102 4.97 2.87 4.28
N GLY A 103 3.96 2.44 3.51
CA GLY A 103 2.75 3.21 3.23
C GLY A 103 2.10 3.80 4.48
N ILE A 104 1.54 2.95 5.33
CA ILE A 104 0.86 3.38 6.57
C ILE A 104 1.82 3.85 7.67
N PRO A 105 2.96 3.18 7.94
CA PRO A 105 3.88 3.64 8.99
C PRO A 105 4.34 5.09 8.81
N PHE A 106 4.58 5.52 7.58
CA PHE A 106 4.97 6.91 7.29
C PHE A 106 3.81 7.90 7.51
N ILE A 107 2.58 7.52 7.17
CA ILE A 107 1.40 8.34 7.47
C ILE A 107 1.18 8.46 8.98
N ALA A 108 1.34 7.36 9.72
CA ALA A 108 1.26 7.39 11.19
C ALA A 108 2.32 8.35 11.76
N SER A 109 3.56 8.28 11.25
CA SER A 109 4.65 9.17 11.67
C SER A 109 4.29 10.65 11.51
N ASP A 110 3.80 11.07 10.33
CA ASP A 110 3.41 12.46 10.10
C ASP A 110 2.19 12.89 10.92
N LEU A 111 1.19 12.01 11.11
CA LEU A 111 0.03 12.33 11.95
C LEU A 111 0.44 12.60 13.40
N TYR A 112 1.31 11.76 13.98
CA TYR A 112 1.82 11.99 15.34
C TYR A 112 2.64 13.28 15.44
N PHE A 113 3.41 13.59 14.40
CA PHE A 113 4.20 14.82 14.34
C PHE A 113 3.32 16.07 14.29
N LEU A 114 2.33 16.09 13.38
CA LEU A 114 1.42 17.20 13.19
C LEU A 114 0.52 17.44 14.40
N LEU A 115 0.10 16.39 15.10
CA LEU A 115 -0.73 16.48 16.30
C LEU A 115 0.07 16.77 17.58
N HIS A 116 1.34 17.16 17.45
CA HIS A 116 2.22 17.54 18.57
C HIS A 116 2.39 16.45 19.65
N TYR A 117 2.25 15.18 19.29
CA TYR A 117 2.67 14.07 20.16
C TYR A 117 4.20 14.03 20.26
N SER A 118 4.71 13.14 21.12
CA SER A 118 6.15 12.97 21.29
C SER A 118 6.86 12.70 19.96
N TYR A 119 7.89 13.49 19.66
CA TYR A 119 8.74 13.32 18.48
C TYR A 119 9.31 11.91 18.36
N SER A 120 9.64 11.27 19.49
CA SER A 120 10.12 9.89 19.53
C SER A 120 9.09 8.89 19.01
N LEU A 121 7.79 9.11 19.26
CA LEU A 121 6.72 8.25 18.74
C LEU A 121 6.56 8.42 17.23
N SER A 122 6.64 9.66 16.74
CA SER A 122 6.62 9.92 15.29
C SER A 122 7.78 9.19 14.59
N ILE A 123 9.02 9.33 15.08
CA ILE A 123 10.18 8.62 14.52
C ILE A 123 10.00 7.10 14.62
N PHE A 124 9.48 6.59 15.74
CA PHE A 124 9.26 5.16 15.92
C PHE A 124 8.39 4.57 14.80
N HIS A 125 7.30 5.24 14.43
CA HIS A 125 6.46 4.80 13.31
C HIS A 125 7.19 4.82 11.96
N ALA A 126 7.97 5.86 11.66
CA ALA A 126 8.78 5.87 10.44
C ALA A 126 9.82 4.73 10.44
N PHE A 127 10.47 4.49 11.58
CA PHE A 127 11.45 3.42 11.74
C PHE A 127 10.84 2.03 11.51
N LEU A 128 9.60 1.79 11.96
CA LEU A 128 8.88 0.55 11.67
C LEU A 128 8.77 0.28 10.16
N GLY A 129 8.52 1.32 9.35
CA GLY A 129 8.51 1.20 7.89
C GLY A 129 9.85 0.74 7.32
N PHE A 130 10.96 1.28 7.84
CA PHE A 130 12.32 0.88 7.42
C PHE A 130 12.68 -0.55 7.86
N VAL A 131 12.28 -0.97 9.06
CA VAL A 131 12.48 -2.35 9.53
C VAL A 131 11.79 -3.35 8.60
N LEU A 132 10.59 -3.02 8.11
CA LEU A 132 9.87 -3.85 7.15
C LEU A 132 10.61 -3.98 5.82
N VAL A 133 11.12 -2.86 5.30
CA VAL A 133 11.92 -2.86 4.06
C VAL A 133 13.21 -3.67 4.23
N ALA A 134 13.94 -3.48 5.33
CA ALA A 134 15.16 -4.21 5.61
C ALA A 134 14.91 -5.72 5.71
N GLY A 135 13.82 -6.12 6.38
CA GLY A 135 13.37 -7.51 6.40
C GLY A 135 13.21 -8.06 4.98
N ILE A 136 12.44 -7.38 4.13
CA ILE A 136 12.18 -7.81 2.74
C ILE A 136 13.47 -8.01 1.95
N VAL A 137 14.45 -7.09 2.08
CA VAL A 137 15.73 -7.16 1.37
C VAL A 137 16.58 -8.36 1.82
N ILE A 138 16.54 -8.72 3.10
CA ILE A 138 17.33 -9.83 3.67
C ILE A 138 16.77 -11.21 3.26
N GLY A 139 15.55 -11.29 2.72
CA GLY A 139 15.03 -12.50 2.10
C GLY A 139 14.48 -13.55 3.09
N THR A 140 14.19 -13.20 4.35
CA THR A 140 13.54 -14.07 5.33
C THR A 140 12.02 -14.20 5.09
N HIS A 141 11.64 -14.51 3.85
CA HIS A 141 10.30 -14.31 3.26
C HIS A 141 9.12 -14.81 4.12
N TYR A 142 9.22 -15.97 4.76
CA TYR A 142 8.09 -16.54 5.49
C TYR A 142 7.84 -15.86 6.83
N MET A 143 8.88 -15.66 7.64
CA MET A 143 8.74 -14.96 8.93
C MET A 143 8.39 -13.49 8.71
N ILE A 144 8.96 -12.84 7.70
CA ILE A 144 8.68 -11.43 7.39
C ILE A 144 7.20 -11.21 7.11
N LEU A 145 6.50 -12.09 6.39
CA LEU A 145 5.10 -11.86 6.04
C LEU A 145 4.18 -11.77 7.26
N SER A 146 4.45 -12.59 8.28
CA SER A 146 3.72 -12.53 9.56
C SER A 146 4.04 -11.26 10.34
N TYR A 147 5.33 -10.89 10.45
CA TYR A 147 5.75 -9.65 11.13
C TYR A 147 5.28 -8.39 10.39
N LEU A 148 5.31 -8.40 9.06
CA LEU A 148 4.79 -7.36 8.18
C LEU A 148 3.33 -7.10 8.49
N SER A 149 2.52 -8.15 8.54
CA SER A 149 1.09 -8.02 8.83
C SER A 149 0.87 -7.43 10.23
N LEU A 150 1.64 -7.86 11.23
CA LEU A 150 1.51 -7.35 12.60
C LEU A 150 1.90 -5.88 12.71
N ILE A 151 3.01 -5.46 12.10
CA ILE A 151 3.45 -4.06 12.10
C ILE A 151 2.47 -3.17 11.33
N LEU A 152 1.95 -3.63 10.19
CA LEU A 152 0.96 -2.89 9.42
C LEU A 152 -0.38 -2.75 10.18
N ILE A 153 -0.87 -3.83 10.81
CA ILE A 153 -2.06 -3.78 11.67
C ILE A 153 -1.84 -2.83 12.85
N GLY A 154 -0.69 -2.92 13.52
CA GLY A 154 -0.35 -2.02 14.63
C GLY A 154 -0.32 -0.55 14.20
N SER A 155 0.26 -0.27 13.03
CA SER A 155 0.30 1.09 12.48
C SER A 155 -1.07 1.58 12.04
N LEU A 156 -1.93 0.71 11.48
CA LEU A 156 -3.32 1.01 11.15
C LEU A 156 -4.14 1.33 12.41
N LEU A 157 -4.04 0.50 13.45
CA LEU A 157 -4.70 0.73 14.73
C LEU A 157 -4.25 2.04 15.35
N SER A 158 -2.95 2.33 15.29
CA SER A 158 -2.40 3.61 15.75
C SER A 158 -2.99 4.82 15.01
N VAL A 159 -3.10 4.78 13.68
CA VAL A 159 -3.78 5.82 12.90
C VAL A 159 -5.25 5.96 13.28
N VAL A 160 -5.97 4.86 13.48
CA VAL A 160 -7.38 4.89 13.90
C VAL A 160 -7.53 5.49 15.30
N VAL A 161 -6.69 5.08 16.25
CA VAL A 161 -6.72 5.59 17.63
C VAL A 161 -6.41 7.07 17.67
N VAL A 162 -5.33 7.51 17.01
CA VAL A 162 -4.99 8.93 16.95
C VAL A 162 -6.05 9.74 16.19
N GLY A 163 -6.59 9.19 15.10
CA GLY A 163 -7.70 9.79 14.38
C GLY A 163 -8.93 9.99 15.26
N PHE A 164 -9.30 8.97 16.03
CA PHE A 164 -10.43 9.04 16.96
C PHE A 164 -10.22 10.06 18.09
N LEU A 165 -9.04 10.06 18.73
CA LEU A 165 -8.72 10.97 19.84
C LEU A 165 -8.70 12.45 19.44
N ASN A 166 -8.49 12.74 18.15
CA ASN A 166 -8.40 14.10 17.61
C ASN A 166 -9.54 14.43 16.63
N GLU A 167 -10.64 13.66 16.65
CA GLU A 167 -11.81 13.82 15.77
C GLU A 167 -11.46 13.90 14.27
N ASN A 168 -10.33 13.32 13.86
CA ASN A 168 -9.86 13.27 12.50
C ASN A 168 -10.44 12.04 11.79
N TYR A 169 -11.71 12.14 11.40
CA TYR A 169 -12.44 11.08 10.70
C TYR A 169 -11.81 10.71 9.35
N TRP A 170 -11.07 11.62 8.71
CA TRP A 170 -10.34 11.34 7.47
C TRP A 170 -9.18 10.37 7.69
N ALA A 171 -8.45 10.48 8.79
CA ALA A 171 -7.41 9.51 9.16
C ALA A 171 -8.01 8.11 9.36
N MET A 172 -9.15 8.03 10.04
CA MET A 172 -9.88 6.77 10.25
C MET A 172 -10.37 6.17 8.92
N ALA A 173 -10.97 7.00 8.05
CA ALA A 173 -11.41 6.58 6.71
C ALA A 173 -10.23 6.12 5.83
N GLY A 174 -9.09 6.80 5.93
CA GLY A 174 -7.84 6.42 5.27
C GLY A 174 -7.35 5.05 5.74
N ALA A 175 -7.27 4.83 7.06
CA ALA A 175 -6.88 3.54 7.62
C ALA A 175 -7.85 2.41 7.22
N LEU A 176 -9.16 2.66 7.26
CA LEU A 176 -10.16 1.69 6.83
C LEU A 176 -10.03 1.36 5.33
N SER A 177 -9.92 2.39 4.49
CA SER A 177 -9.73 2.23 3.05
C SER A 177 -8.47 1.41 2.76
N TYR A 178 -7.36 1.73 3.41
CA TYR A 178 -6.12 0.98 3.26
C TYR A 178 -6.26 -0.48 3.69
N SER A 179 -6.94 -0.72 4.82
CA SER A 179 -7.18 -2.08 5.36
C SER A 179 -8.01 -2.93 4.41
N VAL A 180 -9.12 -2.39 3.88
CA VAL A 180 -9.97 -3.08 2.92
C VAL A 180 -9.20 -3.39 1.64
N ASN A 181 -8.40 -2.44 1.15
CA ASN A 181 -7.60 -2.62 -0.04
C ASN A 181 -6.53 -3.70 0.13
N LEU A 182 -5.78 -3.65 1.23
CA LEU A 182 -4.67 -4.55 1.48
C LEU A 182 -5.14 -5.97 1.83
N TYR A 183 -6.06 -6.10 2.79
CA TYR A 183 -6.48 -7.41 3.30
C TYR A 183 -7.74 -7.96 2.63
N GLY A 184 -8.64 -7.08 2.20
CA GLY A 184 -9.92 -7.46 1.58
C GLY A 184 -9.82 -7.68 0.08
N ILE A 185 -9.09 -6.83 -0.66
CA ILE A 185 -9.13 -6.84 -2.14
C ILE A 185 -7.93 -7.55 -2.75
N LYS A 186 -6.71 -7.17 -2.34
CA LYS A 186 -5.47 -7.54 -3.03
C LYS A 186 -5.32 -9.05 -3.31
N HIS A 187 -5.73 -9.90 -2.37
CA HIS A 187 -5.49 -11.35 -2.42
C HIS A 187 -6.50 -12.17 -3.23
N HIS A 188 -7.59 -11.58 -3.73
CA HIS A 188 -8.69 -12.35 -4.33
C HIS A 188 -8.49 -12.72 -5.82
N GLY A 189 -7.44 -12.21 -6.47
CA GLY A 189 -7.16 -12.44 -7.90
C GLY A 189 -8.15 -11.71 -8.83
N THR A 190 -9.43 -12.08 -8.75
CA THR A 190 -10.56 -11.42 -9.42
C THR A 190 -11.76 -11.37 -8.47
N ILE A 191 -12.38 -10.20 -8.34
CA ILE A 191 -13.64 -10.05 -7.60
C ILE A 191 -14.73 -9.84 -8.64
N GLY A 192 -15.59 -10.85 -8.82
CA GLY A 192 -16.52 -10.90 -9.95
C GLY A 192 -15.75 -10.94 -11.28
N ARG A 193 -15.97 -9.93 -12.13
CA ARG A 193 -15.30 -9.79 -13.44
C ARG A 193 -14.13 -8.79 -13.43
N VAL A 194 -13.82 -8.18 -12.29
CA VAL A 194 -12.80 -7.14 -12.19
C VAL A 194 -11.52 -7.72 -11.58
N PRO A 195 -10.34 -7.51 -12.20
CA PRO A 195 -9.07 -7.88 -11.61
C PRO A 195 -8.86 -7.22 -10.24
N SER A 196 -8.37 -7.96 -9.24
CA SER A 196 -8.13 -7.39 -7.91
C SER A 196 -7.09 -6.27 -7.94
N VAL A 197 -6.15 -6.29 -8.89
CA VAL A 197 -5.16 -5.24 -9.11
C VAL A 197 -5.82 -3.91 -9.48
N ASP A 198 -6.87 -3.94 -10.32
CA ASP A 198 -7.60 -2.74 -10.75
C ASP A 198 -8.31 -2.12 -9.54
N LEU A 199 -9.05 -2.94 -8.79
CA LEU A 199 -9.75 -2.52 -7.57
C LEU A 199 -8.81 -1.99 -6.49
N TYR A 200 -7.70 -2.71 -6.26
CA TYR A 200 -6.67 -2.30 -5.29
C TYR A 200 -6.05 -0.96 -5.67
N THR A 201 -5.76 -0.75 -6.95
CA THR A 201 -5.15 0.48 -7.46
C THR A 201 -6.11 1.67 -7.36
N VAL A 202 -7.38 1.48 -7.72
CA VAL A 202 -8.44 2.50 -7.53
C VAL A 202 -8.65 2.79 -6.05
N GLY A 203 -8.63 1.77 -5.21
CA GLY A 203 -8.73 1.92 -3.77
C GLY A 203 -7.62 2.77 -3.16
N LEU A 204 -6.38 2.64 -3.67
CA LEU A 204 -5.28 3.51 -3.27
C LEU A 204 -5.49 4.98 -3.69
N CYS A 205 -6.27 5.26 -4.74
CA CYS A 205 -6.65 6.65 -5.06
C CYS A 205 -7.54 7.25 -3.95
N PHE A 206 -8.50 6.48 -3.43
CA PHE A 206 -9.31 6.92 -2.29
C PHE A 206 -8.47 7.10 -1.03
N PHE A 207 -7.52 6.18 -0.79
CA PHE A 207 -6.56 6.33 0.29
C PHE A 207 -5.77 7.64 0.17
N ASN A 208 -5.21 7.97 -1.01
CA ASN A 208 -4.50 9.23 -1.23
C ASN A 208 -5.35 10.45 -0.88
N TYR A 209 -6.63 10.44 -1.27
CA TYR A 209 -7.56 11.52 -0.96
C TYR A 209 -7.84 11.64 0.55
N PHE A 210 -8.07 10.53 1.25
CA PHE A 210 -8.29 10.54 2.69
C PHE A 210 -7.05 10.99 3.47
N ILE A 211 -5.87 10.55 3.07
CA ILE A 211 -4.61 10.98 3.70
C ILE A 211 -4.34 12.45 3.46
N TYR A 212 -4.58 12.97 2.25
CA TYR A 212 -4.52 14.40 1.99
C TYR A 212 -5.35 15.18 3.01
N LYS A 213 -6.65 14.83 3.14
CA LYS A 213 -7.56 15.48 4.08
C LYS A 213 -7.13 15.32 5.53
N ALA A 214 -6.73 14.11 5.92
CA ALA A 214 -6.28 13.81 7.27
C ALA A 214 -5.10 14.68 7.70
N LEU A 215 -4.15 14.94 6.80
CA LEU A 215 -2.95 15.71 7.10
C LEU A 215 -3.19 17.22 7.02
N THR A 216 -4.05 17.70 6.11
CA THR A 216 -4.36 19.13 6.00
C THR A 216 -5.32 19.63 7.07
N ASP A 217 -6.31 18.83 7.46
CA ASP A 217 -7.32 19.28 8.43
C ASP A 217 -6.71 19.47 9.83
N VAL A 218 -5.60 18.78 10.14
CA VAL A 218 -4.83 18.99 11.37
C VAL A 218 -4.06 20.31 11.34
N SER A 219 -3.50 20.70 10.17
CA SER A 219 -2.64 21.88 10.03
C SER A 219 -3.35 23.24 10.16
N ILE A 220 -4.67 23.24 10.32
CA ILE A 220 -5.50 24.46 10.44
C ILE A 220 -5.63 24.90 11.91
N PHE A 221 -5.31 24.03 12.87
CA PHE A 221 -5.34 24.30 14.31
C PHE A 221 -3.94 24.57 14.86
#